data_AF-A0A520HCG9-F1
#
_entry.id   AF-A0A520HCG9-F1
#
_cell.length_a   1.000
_cell.length_b   1.000
_cell.length_c   1.000
_cell.angle_alpha   90.00
_cell.angle_beta   90.00
_cell.angle_gamma   90.00
#
_symmetry.space_group_name_H-M   'P 1'
#
loop_
_entity.id
_entity.type
_entity.pdbx_description
1 polymer ?
#
loop_
_entity_poly.entity_id
_entity_poly.type
_entity_poly.pdbx_seq_one_letter_code
_entity_poly.pdbx_strand_id
1 'polypeptide(L)'
;MTLETTALKGDSGLDLKRIAAISLDLDDTLWPIWPTIERAERVLHAWLLREAPKTAELLVTPGVLRELREATERERSDLAHDLSALRRESIRAA
;
A
#
# COMPACT_ATOMS: atom_id res chain seq x y z
N MET A 1 45.16 38.49 17.11
CA MET A 1 43.70 38.26 17.03
C MET A 1 43.46 37.42 15.79
N THR A 2 43.63 36.11 15.93
CA THR A 2 43.52 35.15 14.82
C THR A 2 42.21 34.44 15.04
N LEU A 3 41.19 34.81 14.27
CA LEU A 3 39.92 34.09 14.27
C LEU A 3 40.15 32.86 13.41
N GLU A 4 40.46 31.73 14.05
CA GLU A 4 40.33 30.44 13.40
C GLU A 4 38.85 30.23 13.10
N THR A 5 38.49 30.39 11.82
CA THR A 5 37.24 29.87 11.31
C THR A 5 37.36 28.35 11.32
N THR A 6 36.87 27.74 12.39
CA THR A 6 36.56 26.30 12.41
C THR A 6 35.57 26.03 11.28
N ALA A 7 36.09 25.54 10.15
CA ALA A 7 35.27 25.05 9.06
C ALA A 7 34.37 23.94 9.61
N LEU A 8 33.06 24.19 9.59
CA LEU A 8 32.07 23.19 9.93
C LEU A 8 32.29 21.97 9.03
N LYS A 9 32.59 20.87 9.69
CA LYS A 9 32.90 19.56 9.11
C LYS A 9 31.66 19.03 8.39
N GLY A 10 31.74 19.04 7.05
CA GLY A 10 30.91 18.24 6.15
C GLY A 10 29.41 18.51 6.22
N ASP A 11 28.93 19.50 5.46
CA ASP A 11 27.59 19.38 4.91
C ASP A 11 27.60 18.14 4.00
N SER A 12 27.06 17.03 4.52
CA SER A 12 26.91 15.78 3.77
C SER A 12 25.68 15.89 2.85
N GLY A 13 25.53 17.04 2.20
CA GLY A 13 24.43 17.36 1.34
C GLY A 13 24.41 16.46 0.11
N LEU A 14 23.20 16.20 -0.38
CA LEU A 14 22.97 15.37 -1.55
C LEU A 14 23.60 16.05 -2.79
N ASP A 15 24.57 15.39 -3.43
CA ASP A 15 25.22 15.91 -4.64
C ASP A 15 24.29 15.76 -5.85
N LEU A 16 23.49 16.79 -6.10
CA LEU A 16 22.46 16.81 -7.14
C LEU A 16 23.01 16.51 -8.54
N LYS A 17 24.30 16.78 -8.82
CA LYS A 17 24.90 16.52 -10.13
C LYS A 17 25.13 15.03 -10.41
N ARG A 18 25.06 14.16 -9.39
CA ARG A 18 25.21 12.69 -9.53
C ARG A 18 23.89 11.94 -9.66
N ILE A 19 22.75 12.61 -9.45
CA ILE A 19 21.44 11.97 -9.57
C ILE A 19 21.07 11.89 -11.05
N ALA A 20 21.03 10.68 -11.60
CA ALA A 20 20.66 10.45 -13.00
C ALA A 20 19.15 10.23 -13.20
N ALA A 21 18.44 9.77 -12.16
CA ALA A 21 17.00 9.52 -12.18
C ALA A 21 16.41 9.59 -10.77
N ILE A 22 15.12 9.92 -10.69
CA ILE A 22 14.31 9.87 -9.47
C ILE A 22 13.04 9.09 -9.81
N SER A 23 12.80 7.98 -9.13
CA SER A 23 11.51 7.30 -9.14
C SER A 23 10.70 7.76 -7.93
N LEU A 24 9.46 8.13 -8.18
CA LEU A 24 8.50 8.43 -7.12
C LEU A 24 7.44 7.33 -7.14
N ASP A 25 7.16 6.81 -5.96
CA ASP A 25 5.97 6.01 -5.77
C ASP A 25 4.73 6.92 -5.90
N LEU A 26 3.59 6.32 -6.21
CA LEU A 26 2.33 7.05 -6.35
C LEU A 26 1.60 7.08 -5.01
N ASP A 27 1.35 5.90 -4.45
CA ASP A 27 0.46 5.69 -3.32
C ASP A 27 1.07 6.22 -2.03
N ASP A 28 0.33 7.09 -1.34
CA ASP A 28 0.73 7.81 -0.13
C ASP A 28 2.02 8.66 -0.26
N THR A 29 2.62 8.74 -1.47
CA THR A 29 3.73 9.63 -1.83
C THR A 29 3.23 10.85 -2.61
N LEU A 30 2.54 10.63 -3.72
CA LEU A 30 1.97 11.70 -4.57
C LEU A 30 0.44 11.74 -4.51
N TRP A 31 -0.19 10.66 -4.04
CA TRP A 31 -1.63 10.49 -4.06
C TRP A 31 -2.09 9.78 -2.77
N PRO A 32 -3.10 10.30 -2.04
CA PRO A 32 -3.67 9.58 -0.90
C PRO A 32 -4.49 8.37 -1.37
N ILE A 33 -3.98 7.14 -1.20
CA ILE A 33 -4.61 5.96 -1.81
C ILE A 33 -5.87 5.50 -1.05
N TRP A 34 -5.89 5.66 0.27
CA TRP A 34 -6.92 5.11 1.15
C TRP A 34 -8.37 5.48 0.78
N PRO A 35 -8.71 6.74 0.42
CA PRO A 35 -10.07 7.07 0.00
C PRO A 35 -10.57 6.26 -1.21
N THR A 36 -9.66 5.91 -2.13
CA THR A 36 -9.97 5.09 -3.30
C THR A 36 -10.19 3.63 -2.90
N ILE A 37 -9.34 3.09 -2.01
CA ILE A 37 -9.48 1.73 -1.48
C ILE A 37 -10.82 1.58 -0.76
N GLU A 38 -11.14 2.49 0.18
CA GLU A 38 -12.39 2.43 0.93
C GLU A 38 -13.63 2.48 0.03
N ARG A 39 -13.59 3.31 -1.03
CA ARG A 39 -14.68 3.36 -2.02
C ARG A 39 -14.81 2.03 -2.76
N ALA A 40 -13.70 1.43 -3.18
CA ALA A 40 -13.72 0.14 -3.85
C ALA A 40 -14.26 -0.98 -2.95
N GLU A 41 -13.86 -0.99 -1.67
CA GLU A 41 -14.37 -1.94 -0.68
C GLU A 41 -15.87 -1.79 -0.46
N ARG A 42 -16.39 -0.55 -0.36
CA ARG A 42 -17.84 -0.31 -0.28
C ARG A 42 -18.60 -0.84 -1.51
N VAL A 43 -18.06 -0.65 -2.70
CA VAL A 43 -18.66 -1.17 -3.95
C VAL A 43 -18.66 -2.70 -3.97
N LEU A 44 -17.54 -3.33 -3.57
CA LEU A 44 -17.43 -4.78 -3.46
C LEU A 44 -18.44 -5.34 -2.44
N HIS A 45 -18.51 -4.74 -1.25
CA HIS A 45 -19.45 -5.16 -0.22
C HIS A 45 -20.90 -5.05 -0.69
N ALA A 46 -21.26 -3.95 -1.36
CA ALA A 46 -22.60 -3.79 -1.94
C ALA A 46 -22.93 -4.85 -3.00
N TRP A 47 -21.95 -5.28 -3.79
CA TRP A 47 -22.11 -6.39 -4.73
C TRP A 47 -22.26 -7.74 -3.99
N LEU A 48 -21.44 -8.01 -2.98
CA LEU A 48 -21.50 -9.24 -2.18
C LEU A 48 -22.83 -9.41 -1.44
N LEU A 49 -23.42 -8.32 -0.93
CA LEU A 49 -24.74 -8.38 -0.31
C LEU A 49 -25.82 -8.96 -1.24
N ARG A 50 -25.67 -8.77 -2.56
CA ARG A 50 -26.61 -9.29 -3.56
C ARG A 50 -26.24 -10.69 -4.05
N GLU A 51 -24.96 -10.93 -4.33
CA GLU A 51 -24.52 -12.16 -5.01
C GLU A 51 -23.99 -13.24 -4.05
N ALA A 52 -23.47 -12.87 -2.87
CA ALA A 52 -22.86 -13.78 -1.90
C ALA A 52 -23.07 -13.30 -0.44
N PRO A 53 -24.30 -13.36 0.08
CA PRO A 53 -24.66 -12.74 1.37
C PRO A 53 -23.85 -13.26 2.56
N LYS A 54 -23.55 -14.57 2.57
CA LYS A 54 -22.73 -15.19 3.62
C LYS A 54 -21.31 -14.65 3.67
N THR A 55 -20.71 -14.38 2.49
CA THR A 55 -19.39 -13.76 2.42
C THR A 55 -19.45 -12.29 2.82
N ALA A 56 -20.54 -11.59 2.48
CA ALA A 56 -20.74 -10.20 2.92
C ALA A 56 -20.76 -10.08 4.46
N GLU A 57 -21.41 -11.03 5.15
CA GLU A 57 -21.47 -11.06 6.63
C GLU A 57 -20.07 -11.14 7.29
N LEU A 58 -19.12 -11.83 6.67
CA LEU A 58 -17.75 -11.97 7.17
C LEU A 58 -16.91 -10.70 6.95
N LEU A 59 -17.33 -9.84 6.02
CA LEU A 59 -16.59 -8.67 5.57
C LEU A 59 -17.22 -7.34 6.00
N VAL A 60 -18.11 -7.38 7.01
CA VAL A 60 -18.81 -6.20 7.54
C VAL A 60 -17.85 -5.26 8.28
N THR A 61 -16.81 -5.80 8.91
CA THR A 61 -15.85 -5.00 9.67
C THR A 61 -14.83 -4.37 8.73
N PRO A 62 -14.69 -3.02 8.73
CA PRO A 62 -13.67 -2.34 7.95
C PRO A 62 -12.27 -2.89 8.25
N GLY A 63 -11.48 -3.15 7.21
CA GLY A 63 -10.12 -3.68 7.36
C GLY A 63 -10.00 -5.21 7.34
N VAL A 64 -11.08 -5.98 7.51
CA VAL A 64 -11.01 -7.46 7.44
C VAL A 64 -10.55 -7.94 6.06
N LEU A 65 -11.03 -7.32 4.98
CA LEU A 65 -10.55 -7.60 3.63
C LEU A 65 -9.04 -7.36 3.48
N ARG A 66 -8.52 -6.35 4.16
CA ARG A 66 -7.09 -6.05 4.15
C ARG A 66 -6.30 -7.09 4.94
N GLU A 67 -6.76 -7.48 6.12
CA GLU A 67 -6.13 -8.52 6.94
C GLU A 67 -6.09 -9.87 6.21
N LEU A 68 -7.20 -10.26 5.57
CA LEU A 68 -7.27 -11.47 4.74
C LEU A 68 -6.30 -11.41 3.57
N ARG A 69 -6.19 -10.25 2.91
CA ARG A 69 -5.23 -10.05 1.82
C ARG A 69 -3.79 -10.17 2.30
N GLU A 70 -3.46 -9.52 3.42
CA GLU A 70 -2.13 -9.58 4.02
C GLU A 70 -1.77 -11.02 4.46
N ALA A 71 -2.75 -11.78 4.98
CA ALA A 71 -2.57 -13.21 5.27
C ALA A 71 -2.35 -14.04 4.01
N THR A 72 -3.19 -13.86 2.99
CA THR A 72 -3.08 -14.55 1.70
C THR A 72 -1.74 -14.26 1.03
N GLU A 73 -1.23 -13.03 1.11
CA GLU A 73 0.05 -12.65 0.51
C GLU A 73 1.24 -13.36 1.18
N ARG A 74 1.18 -13.53 2.52
CA ARG A 74 2.19 -14.30 3.27
C ARG A 74 2.16 -15.78 2.90
N GLU A 75 0.98 -16.34 2.66
CA GLU A 75 0.79 -17.76 2.32
C GLU A 75 1.06 -18.06 0.84
N ARG A 76 0.79 -17.09 -0.04
CA ARG A 76 0.86 -17.19 -1.50
C ARG A 76 1.78 -16.11 -2.07
N SER A 77 3.05 -16.18 -1.68
CA SER A 77 4.09 -15.28 -2.21
C SER A 77 4.26 -15.40 -3.73
N ASP A 78 3.83 -16.53 -4.32
CA ASP A 78 3.73 -16.73 -5.76
C ASP A 78 2.78 -15.74 -6.46
N LEU A 79 1.82 -15.17 -5.71
CA LEU A 79 0.83 -14.22 -6.21
C LEU A 79 1.15 -12.75 -5.89
N ALA A 80 2.29 -12.44 -5.25
CA ALA A 80 2.61 -11.08 -4.80
C ALA A 80 2.57 -10.03 -5.93
N HIS A 81 2.83 -10.45 -7.17
CA HIS A 81 2.80 -9.57 -8.35
C HIS A 81 1.43 -9.53 -9.05
N ASP A 82 0.48 -10.40 -8.70
CA ASP A 82 -0.86 -10.44 -9.27
C ASP A 82 -1.91 -10.09 -8.21
N LEU A 83 -2.12 -8.78 -8.05
CA LEU A 83 -3.10 -8.24 -7.09
C LEU A 83 -4.53 -8.71 -7.38
N SER A 84 -4.86 -9.08 -8.63
CA SER A 84 -6.19 -9.59 -9.00
C SER A 84 -6.36 -11.04 -8.57
N ALA A 85 -5.34 -11.88 -8.72
CA ALA A 85 -5.32 -13.22 -8.15
C ALA A 85 -5.35 -13.17 -6.62
N LEU A 86 -4.51 -12.33 -6.01
CA LEU A 86 -4.46 -12.18 -4.56
C LEU A 86 -5.82 -11.80 -3.96
N ARG A 87 -6.52 -10.84 -4.56
CA ARG A 87 -7.88 -10.45 -4.12
C ARG A 87 -8.89 -11.59 -4.23
N ARG A 88 -8.86 -12.36 -5.33
CA ARG A 88 -9.78 -13.50 -5.53
C ARG A 88 -9.52 -14.60 -4.51
N GLU A 89 -8.25 -14.90 -4.23
CA GLU A 89 -7.89 -15.90 -3.23
C GLU A 89 -8.22 -15.44 -1.80
N SER A 90 -8.06 -14.14 -1.51
CA SER A 90 -8.48 -13.57 -0.21
C SER A 90 -9.99 -13.71 0.03
N ILE A 91 -10.80 -13.52 -1.01
CA ILE A 91 -12.27 -13.70 -0.93
C ILE A 91 -12.64 -15.19 -0.83
N ARG A 92 -11.89 -16.08 -1.48
CA ARG A 92 -12.10 -17.54 -1.40
C ARG A 92 -11.82 -18.07 0.01
N ALA A 93 -10.86 -17.47 0.71
CA ALA A 93 -10.46 -17.85 2.06
C ALA A 93 -11.37 -17.27 3.17
N ALA A 94 -12.22 -16.31 2.83
CA ALA A 94 -13.23 -15.72 3.73
C ALA A 94 -14.44 -16.64 3.87
#